data_AF-A0A2R6I7R8-F1
#
_entry.id   AF-A0A2R6I7R8-F1
#
_cell.length_a   1.000
_cell.length_b   1.000
_cell.length_c   1.000
_cell.angle_alpha   90.00
_cell.angle_beta   90.00
_cell.angle_gamma   90.00
#
_symmetry.space_group_name_H-M   'P 1'
#
loop_
_entity.id
_entity.type
_entity.pdbx_description
1 polymer ?
#
loop_
_entity_poly.entity_id
_entity_poly.type
_entity_poly.pdbx_seq_one_letter_code
_entity_poly.pdbx_strand_id
1 'polypeptide(L)'
;MYTYFCQPHEDLGMKGAIAVGPDVETEQVGGGGSTPVDPEHMGVPFHPHYVGVSTIVMMVVSLLFTFFLLKYGETPHASGGNN
;
A
#
# COMPACT_ATOMS: atom_id res chain seq x y z
N MET A 1 3.13 -13.16 -35.65
CA MET A 1 2.15 -12.88 -34.56
C MET A 1 1.42 -14.17 -34.24
N TYR A 2 1.26 -14.48 -32.96
CA TYR A 2 0.57 -15.67 -32.46
C TYR A 2 -0.65 -15.24 -31.64
N THR A 3 -1.85 -15.54 -32.13
CA THR A 3 -3.10 -15.20 -31.44
C THR A 3 -3.54 -16.34 -30.54
N TYR A 4 -4.02 -16.02 -29.34
CA TYR A 4 -4.61 -16.98 -28.41
C TYR A 4 -5.85 -16.37 -27.76
N PHE A 5 -6.70 -17.22 -27.18
CA PHE A 5 -7.89 -16.80 -26.47
C PHE A 5 -8.04 -17.62 -25.19
N CYS A 6 -8.73 -17.04 -24.20
CA CYS A 6 -9.08 -17.76 -22.99
C CYS A 6 -10.38 -18.53 -23.23
N GLN A 7 -10.32 -19.85 -23.31
CA GLN A 7 -11.45 -20.72 -23.65
C GLN A 7 -12.73 -20.45 -22.82
N PRO A 8 -12.70 -20.29 -21.48
CA PRO A 8 -13.92 -20.00 -20.72
C PRO A 8 -14.49 -18.58 -20.92
N HIS A 9 -13.75 -17.68 -21.58
CA HIS A 9 -14.13 -16.26 -21.76
C HIS A 9 -14.19 -15.86 -23.24
N GLU A 10 -14.37 -16.83 -24.14
CA GLU A 10 -14.43 -16.57 -25.59
C GLU A 10 -15.59 -15.63 -25.94
N ASP A 11 -16.77 -15.86 -25.34
CA ASP A 11 -17.96 -15.02 -25.51
C ASP A 11 -17.80 -13.60 -24.93
N LEU A 12 -16.92 -13.44 -23.94
CA LEU A 12 -16.55 -12.15 -23.36
C LEU A 12 -15.46 -11.43 -24.18
N GLY A 13 -14.95 -12.07 -25.24
CA GLY A 13 -13.97 -11.47 -26.14
C GLY A 13 -12.54 -11.45 -25.58
N MET A 14 -12.20 -12.33 -24.63
CA MET A 14 -10.86 -12.36 -24.03
C MET A 14 -9.83 -12.97 -25.00
N LYS A 15 -9.24 -12.10 -25.81
CA LYS A 15 -8.25 -12.42 -26.86
C LYS A 15 -6.90 -11.82 -26.50
N GLY A 16 -5.84 -12.48 -26.94
CA GLY A 16 -4.45 -12.02 -26.81
C GLY A 16 -3.65 -12.29 -28.08
N ALA A 17 -2.58 -11.54 -28.27
CA ALA A 17 -1.65 -11.74 -29.37
C ALA A 17 -0.22 -11.54 -28.90
N ILE A 18 0.68 -12.42 -29.34
CA ILE A 18 2.10 -12.35 -29.06
C ILE A 18 2.83 -12.02 -30.37
N ALA A 19 3.47 -10.86 -30.41
CA ALA A 19 4.37 -10.49 -31.50
C ALA A 19 5.80 -10.87 -31.11
N VAL A 20 6.41 -11.76 -31.89
CA VAL A 20 7.81 -12.19 -31.71
C VAL A 20 8.52 -11.99 -33.04
N GLY A 21 9.59 -11.20 -33.04
CA GLY A 21 10.40 -10.94 -34.23
C GLY A 21 11.35 -9.75 -34.02
N PRO A 22 12.43 -9.67 -34.80
CA PRO A 22 13.35 -8.53 -34.78
C PRO A 22 12.70 -7.24 -35.31
N ASP A 23 11.65 -7.35 -36.11
CA ASP A 23 10.91 -6.23 -36.70
C ASP A 23 9.75 -5.73 -35.81
N VAL A 24 9.69 -6.20 -34.56
CA VAL A 24 8.67 -5.80 -33.59
C VAL A 24 9.25 -4.70 -32.72
N GLU A 25 8.70 -3.49 -32.87
CA GLU A 25 9.01 -2.37 -31.97
C GLU A 25 8.69 -2.78 -30.52
N THR A 26 9.69 -2.69 -29.65
CA THR A 26 9.53 -3.00 -28.22
C THR A 26 9.53 -1.70 -27.43
N GLU A 27 8.44 -1.43 -26.73
CA GLU A 27 8.43 -0.38 -25.73
C GLU A 27 8.84 -0.95 -24.38
N GLN A 28 9.79 -0.27 -23.72
CA GLN A 28 10.18 -0.61 -22.37
C GLN A 28 9.08 -0.11 -21.42
N VAL A 29 8.05 -0.94 -21.19
CA VAL A 29 7.09 -0.70 -20.11
C VAL A 29 7.86 -0.91 -18.82
N GLY A 30 8.09 0.18 -18.10
CA GLY A 30 8.87 0.20 -16.87
C GLY A 30 8.50 -0.98 -15.97
N GLY A 31 9.53 -1.73 -15.55
CA GLY A 31 9.37 -2.89 -14.68
C GLY A 31 8.49 -2.55 -13.49
N GLY A 32 7.69 -3.52 -13.03
CA GLY A 32 6.64 -3.41 -12.02
C GLY A 32 7.09 -2.85 -10.66
N GLY A 33 7.53 -1.59 -10.64
CA GLY A 33 7.38 -0.71 -9.51
C GLY A 33 5.92 -0.37 -9.45
N SER A 34 5.30 -0.74 -8.33
CA SER A 34 4.01 -0.22 -7.89
C SER A 34 3.88 1.22 -8.37
N THR A 35 3.02 1.46 -9.36
CA THR A 35 2.52 2.81 -9.61
C THR A 35 2.13 3.37 -8.24
N PRO A 36 2.57 4.58 -7.87
CA PRO A 36 2.16 5.19 -6.61
C PRO A 36 0.63 5.05 -6.55
N VAL A 37 0.12 4.26 -5.60
CA VAL A 37 -1.31 4.05 -5.48
C VAL A 37 -1.86 5.41 -5.12
N ASP A 38 -2.45 6.08 -6.11
CA ASP A 38 -3.03 7.39 -5.94
C ASP A 38 -4.23 7.27 -5.00
N PRO A 39 -4.14 7.80 -3.77
CA PRO A 39 -5.19 7.63 -2.77
C PRO A 39 -6.52 8.28 -3.18
N GLU A 40 -6.51 9.18 -4.17
CA GLU A 40 -7.72 9.80 -4.70
C GLU A 40 -8.72 8.76 -5.23
N HIS A 41 -8.23 7.66 -5.81
CA HIS A 41 -9.07 6.56 -6.29
C HIS A 41 -9.72 5.74 -5.15
N MET A 42 -9.21 5.88 -3.92
CA MET A 42 -9.79 5.26 -2.70
C MET A 42 -10.80 6.20 -2.00
N GLY A 43 -11.16 7.33 -2.61
CA GLY A 43 -12.13 8.30 -2.09
C GLY A 43 -11.54 9.29 -1.09
N VAL A 44 -10.23 9.45 -1.13
CA VAL A 44 -9.47 10.09 -0.06
C VAL A 44 -8.58 11.20 -0.65
N PRO A 45 -8.94 12.49 -0.49
CA PRO A 45 -8.33 13.59 -1.22
C PRO A 45 -7.03 14.08 -0.55
N PHE A 46 -6.04 13.20 -0.38
CA PHE A 46 -4.73 13.58 0.15
C PHE A 46 -3.54 12.96 -0.57
N HIS A 47 -2.46 13.74 -0.66
CA HIS A 47 -1.26 13.37 -1.39
C HIS A 47 -0.59 12.12 -0.77
N PRO A 48 -0.05 11.17 -1.57
CA PRO A 48 0.47 9.88 -1.10
C PRO A 48 1.39 9.92 0.12
N HIS A 49 2.23 10.96 0.26
CA HIS A 49 3.16 11.09 1.38
C HIS A 49 2.47 11.31 2.74
N TYR A 50 1.26 11.86 2.78
CA TYR A 50 0.53 12.08 4.04
C TYR A 50 0.04 10.77 4.68
N VAL A 51 -0.08 9.68 3.89
CA VAL A 51 -0.42 8.35 4.41
C VAL A 51 0.68 7.85 5.35
N GLY A 52 1.95 7.94 4.92
CA GLY A 52 3.09 7.56 5.75
C GLY A 52 3.26 8.47 6.98
N VAL A 53 3.07 9.78 6.82
CA VAL A 53 3.20 10.71 7.93
C VAL A 53 2.12 10.49 8.99
N SER A 54 0.86 10.30 8.58
CA SER A 54 -0.25 10.09 9.52
C SER A 54 -0.10 8.81 10.35
N THR A 55 0.38 7.72 9.74
CA THR A 55 0.64 6.45 10.46
C THR A 55 1.74 6.59 11.51
N ILE A 56 2.85 7.26 11.18
CA ILE A 56 3.93 7.52 12.13
C ILE A 56 3.44 8.39 13.30
N VAL A 57 2.68 9.45 13.01
CA VAL A 57 2.12 10.32 14.06
C VAL A 57 1.21 9.53 15.00
N MET A 58 0.32 8.68 14.47
CA MET A 58 -0.57 7.85 15.30
C MET A 58 0.19 6.85 16.19
N MET A 59 1.27 6.25 15.69
CA MET A 59 2.13 5.37 16.50
C MET A 59 2.79 6.15 17.64
N VAL A 60 3.36 7.34 17.37
CA VAL A 60 4.01 8.17 18.39
C VAL A 60 3.01 8.64 19.45
N VAL A 61 1.83 9.13 19.05
CA VAL A 61 0.77 9.55 19.98
C VAL A 61 0.34 8.40 20.88
N SER A 62 0.16 7.20 20.32
CA SER A 62 -0.23 6.01 21.08
C SER A 62 0.82 5.64 22.14
N LEU A 63 2.11 5.69 21.79
CA LEU A 63 3.21 5.41 22.71
C LEU A 63 3.31 6.47 23.82
N LEU A 64 3.19 7.75 23.48
CA LEU A 64 3.18 8.83 24.46
C LEU A 64 2.00 8.70 25.42
N PHE A 65 0.79 8.49 24.91
CA PHE A 65 -0.41 8.29 25.73
C PHE A 65 -0.24 7.12 26.69
N THR A 66 0.28 5.99 26.20
CA THR A 66 0.55 4.80 27.02
C THR A 66 1.61 5.10 28.08
N PHE A 67 2.69 5.80 27.74
CA PHE A 67 3.71 6.21 28.71
C PHE A 67 3.10 7.10 29.81
N PHE A 68 2.30 8.10 29.46
CA PHE A 68 1.68 8.98 30.45
C PHE A 68 0.66 8.24 31.34
N LEU A 69 -0.12 7.30 30.79
CA LEU A 69 -0.98 6.43 31.59
C LEU A 69 -0.19 5.57 32.57
N LEU A 70 0.90 4.95 32.13
CA LEU A 70 1.71 4.11 33.01
C LEU A 70 2.51 4.94 34.03
N LYS A 71 3.00 6.12 33.64
CA LYS A 71 3.85 6.96 34.49
C LYS A 71 3.07 7.78 35.50
N TYR A 72 1.84 8.19 35.16
CA TYR A 72 1.06 9.14 35.96
C TYR A 72 -0.39 8.69 36.18
N GLY A 73 -0.84 7.60 35.57
CA GLY A 73 -2.20 7.07 35.72
C GLY A 73 -2.34 6.02 36.83
N GLU A 74 -1.25 5.65 37.51
CA GLU A 74 -1.31 4.77 38.68
C GLU A 74 -1.76 5.56 39.93
N THR A 75 -2.75 5.02 40.67
CA THR A 75 -3.32 5.67 41.88
C THR A 75 -2.25 5.85 42.97
N PRO A 76 -2.43 6.73 43.99
CA PRO A 76 -1.46 6.98 45.07
C PRO A 76 -0.94 5.76 45.86
N HIS A 77 -1.50 4.57 45.61
CA HIS A 77 -1.14 3.29 46.22
C HIS A 77 -0.46 2.30 45.27
N ALA A 78 -0.13 2.72 44.05
CA ALA A 78 0.62 1.86 43.15
C ALA A 78 2.11 1.90 43.54
N SER A 79 2.55 0.81 44.15
CA SER A 79 3.95 0.59 44.49
C SER A 79 4.71 0.18 43.23
N GLY A 80 5.19 1.15 42.45
CA GLY A 80 6.22 0.93 41.44
C GLY A 80 7.60 0.80 42.08
N GLY A 81 7.94 -0.40 42.57
CA GLY A 81 9.23 -0.68 43.19
C GLY A 81 10.39 -0.59 42.19
N ASN A 82 11.36 0.27 42.50
CA ASN A 82 12.74 0.14 42.05
C ASN A 82 13.62 -0.19 43.26
N ASN A 83 14.08 -1.45 43.31
CA ASN A 83 15.35 -1.79 43.92
C ASN A 83 16.45 -1.64 42.86
#